data_AF-A0A819YYP9-F1
#
_entry.id   AF-A0A819YYP9-F1
#
_cell.length_a   1.000
_cell.length_b   1.000
_cell.length_c   1.000
_cell.angle_alpha   90.00
_cell.angle_beta   90.00
_cell.angle_gamma   90.00
#
_symmetry.space_group_name_H-M   'P 1'
#
loop_
_entity.id
_entity.type
_entity.pdbx_description
1 polymer ?
#
loop_
_entity_poly.entity_id
_entity_poly.type
_entity_poly.pdbx_seq_one_letter_code
_entity_poly.pdbx_strand_id
1 'polypeptide(L)'
;MTITPSDAIQQRQRMVRNYSLLCLDECMDEANQDYQNLLTQLKTNTDNVNIFRQRDQCIDFLTDAQENIKSFLVFENTMAKQIMPLMNDIPQLHSAYTFSNIKSQHEEWTKKSQKIRSVYTNIDDLCQALKIDIKQFNQDSIAMSFLTVGEIALPENLNQLEPTFMYTQIFKEIILDMKYDKQAIKQFTTYCRQHDCGSAKDIDQFENEYHTQSPIWWYTSPSFIYSMLNYTLRSMEANTIINMGFFIHDLHQQIQQLHRQQFGSYNDKSFIVYRGQGLSKAAFEKLQKTNGTLLSFNNFLSTSTKQDISLVFAHSASDNVDMVGILFKMLINPRVKSMPFASIKHMSYYHEEKEILFSMHTVFRVGAIEGMDTKNQLYQVELQLTSDDDQQLRLLTDRIREEAGGGTGWHRLGNLLIQTGQFNNAEELYNVLLEQTFDEGGKVHYYSQLGYIKDEQGDYEKVI
;
A
#
# COMPACT_ATOMS: atom_id res chain seq x y z
N MET A 1 27.29 35.96 -3.88
CA MET A 1 27.49 34.92 -4.91
C MET A 1 26.15 34.32 -5.20
N THR A 2 25.77 34.41 -6.46
CA THR A 2 24.52 34.01 -7.08
C THR A 2 24.28 32.51 -6.94
N ILE A 3 23.14 32.17 -6.35
CA ILE A 3 22.56 30.83 -6.27
C ILE A 3 22.27 30.40 -7.72
N THR A 4 22.92 29.33 -8.17
CA THR A 4 22.72 28.75 -9.50
C THR A 4 21.49 27.82 -9.51
N PRO A 5 20.74 27.75 -10.63
CA PRO A 5 19.48 27.01 -10.77
C PRO A 5 19.73 25.50 -10.94
N SER A 6 20.41 24.88 -9.98
CA SER A 6 20.73 23.44 -9.94
C SER A 6 19.97 22.68 -8.85
N ASP A 7 19.28 23.39 -7.94
CA ASP A 7 18.41 22.77 -6.91
C ASP A 7 16.96 22.60 -7.40
N ALA A 8 16.69 22.91 -8.67
CA ALA A 8 15.36 22.84 -9.29
C ALA A 8 15.12 21.54 -10.08
N ILE A 9 16.03 20.58 -10.01
CA ILE A 9 15.82 19.25 -10.59
C ILE A 9 15.57 18.29 -9.42
N GLN A 10 14.30 17.88 -9.32
CA GLN A 10 13.79 16.71 -8.59
C GLN A 10 13.06 16.93 -7.25
N GLN A 11 12.37 18.06 -7.06
CA GLN A 11 11.04 18.02 -6.41
C GLN A 11 9.97 17.88 -7.50
N ARG A 12 9.96 16.75 -8.20
CA ARG A 12 8.69 16.26 -8.75
C ARG A 12 7.80 16.06 -7.54
N GLN A 13 6.66 16.74 -7.44
CA GLN A 13 5.66 16.50 -6.40
C GLN A 13 5.43 14.99 -6.32
N ARG A 14 6.00 14.34 -5.30
CA ARG A 14 5.86 12.90 -5.08
C ARG A 14 4.49 12.73 -4.45
N MET A 15 3.51 12.29 -5.23
CA MET A 15 2.23 11.92 -4.67
C MET A 15 2.43 10.66 -3.83
N VAL A 16 2.18 10.76 -2.52
CA VAL A 16 2.30 9.63 -1.59
C VAL A 16 1.04 8.77 -1.63
N ARG A 17 0.69 8.27 -2.82
CA ARG A 17 -0.59 7.58 -3.08
C ARG A 17 -0.44 6.49 -4.14
N ASN A 18 -1.29 5.47 -4.04
CA ASN A 18 -1.29 4.34 -4.98
C ASN A 18 -1.99 4.65 -6.31
N TYR A 19 -2.91 5.61 -6.33
CA TYR A 19 -3.70 5.92 -7.51
C TYR A 19 -4.16 7.38 -7.56
N SER A 20 -4.58 7.80 -8.74
CA SER A 20 -5.25 9.08 -9.00
C SER A 20 -6.61 8.84 -9.63
N LEU A 21 -7.63 9.58 -9.20
CA LEU A 21 -8.93 9.64 -9.87
C LEU A 21 -8.99 10.90 -10.73
N LEU A 22 -9.33 10.73 -12.01
CA LEU A 22 -9.46 11.80 -12.98
C LEU A 22 -10.91 11.88 -13.45
N CYS A 23 -11.41 13.10 -13.60
CA CYS A 23 -12.68 13.39 -14.24
C CYS A 23 -12.41 14.30 -15.45
N LEU A 24 -12.75 13.85 -16.66
CA LEU A 24 -12.68 14.66 -17.87
C LEU A 24 -14.09 15.04 -18.34
N ASP A 25 -14.35 16.34 -18.39
CA ASP A 25 -15.61 16.90 -18.87
C ASP A 25 -15.38 18.20 -19.66
N GLU A 26 -15.72 18.20 -20.95
CA GLU A 26 -15.60 19.36 -21.84
C GLU A 26 -16.74 20.37 -21.65
N CYS A 27 -17.91 19.91 -21.17
CA CYS A 27 -19.12 20.69 -20.96
C CYS A 27 -19.37 20.93 -19.46
N MET A 28 -18.37 21.49 -18.77
CA MET A 28 -18.46 21.96 -17.38
C MET A 28 -19.47 23.11 -17.25
N ASP A 29 -20.76 22.80 -17.38
CA ASP A 29 -21.80 23.69 -16.90
C ASP A 29 -21.88 23.49 -15.39
N GLU A 30 -21.30 24.44 -14.64
CA GLU A 30 -21.37 24.43 -13.18
C GLU A 30 -22.82 24.45 -12.67
N ALA A 31 -23.79 24.81 -13.52
CA ALA A 31 -25.23 24.73 -13.24
C ALA A 31 -25.86 23.36 -13.51
N ASN A 32 -25.14 22.39 -14.09
CA ASN A 32 -25.65 21.03 -14.29
C ASN A 32 -25.67 20.27 -12.95
N GLN A 33 -26.87 20.05 -12.43
CA GLN A 33 -27.09 19.40 -11.15
C GLN A 33 -26.55 17.96 -11.10
N ASP A 34 -26.62 17.20 -12.20
CA ASP A 34 -26.14 15.82 -12.25
C ASP A 34 -24.61 15.77 -12.14
N TYR A 35 -23.91 16.72 -12.78
CA TYR A 35 -22.46 16.85 -12.70
C TYR A 35 -22.01 17.26 -11.29
N GLN A 36 -22.67 18.24 -10.68
CA GLN A 36 -22.37 18.64 -9.31
C GLN A 36 -22.62 17.50 -8.32
N ASN A 37 -23.66 16.70 -8.56
CA ASN A 37 -23.94 15.49 -7.79
C ASN A 37 -22.83 14.44 -7.96
N LEU A 38 -22.40 14.16 -9.20
CA LEU A 38 -21.27 13.26 -9.49
C LEU A 38 -20.00 13.71 -8.79
N LEU A 39 -19.59 14.97 -8.95
CA LEU A 39 -18.40 15.49 -8.30
C LEU A 39 -18.48 15.43 -6.77
N THR A 40 -19.64 15.79 -6.21
CA THR A 40 -19.87 15.72 -4.76
C THR A 40 -19.73 14.29 -4.27
N GLN A 41 -20.32 13.32 -4.97
CA GLN A 41 -20.20 11.91 -4.61
C GLN A 41 -18.76 11.40 -4.78
N LEU A 42 -18.08 11.71 -5.88
CA LEU A 42 -16.69 11.31 -6.09
C LEU A 42 -15.77 11.87 -5.00
N LYS A 43 -15.93 13.15 -4.63
CA LYS A 43 -15.17 13.80 -3.55
C LYS A 43 -15.53 13.28 -2.15
N THR A 44 -16.75 12.78 -1.96
CA THR A 44 -17.15 12.14 -0.69
C THR A 44 -16.51 10.76 -0.52
N ASN A 45 -16.18 10.11 -1.65
CA ASN A 45 -15.75 8.72 -1.68
C ASN A 45 -14.25 8.56 -1.90
N THR A 46 -13.56 9.61 -2.36
CA THR A 46 -12.15 9.62 -2.68
C THR A 46 -11.56 10.99 -2.38
N ASP A 47 -10.38 11.01 -1.75
CA ASP A 47 -9.80 12.25 -1.21
C ASP A 47 -9.30 13.21 -2.31
N ASN A 48 -8.96 12.71 -3.51
CA ASN A 48 -8.44 13.51 -4.61
C ASN A 48 -9.07 13.14 -5.96
N VAL A 49 -9.98 14.00 -6.43
CA VAL A 49 -10.50 13.98 -7.81
C VAL A 49 -9.84 15.09 -8.60
N ASN A 50 -9.01 14.74 -9.59
CA ASN A 50 -8.41 15.69 -10.52
C ASN A 50 -9.41 15.95 -11.66
N ILE A 51 -9.81 17.20 -11.85
CA ILE A 51 -10.83 17.59 -12.83
C ILE A 51 -10.14 18.28 -14.01
N PHE A 52 -10.38 17.78 -15.22
CA PHE A 52 -9.85 18.32 -16.46
C PHE A 52 -10.98 18.75 -17.38
N ARG A 53 -10.80 19.90 -18.04
CA ARG A 53 -11.73 20.39 -19.07
C ARG A 53 -11.28 20.07 -20.48
N GLN A 54 -9.97 19.88 -20.64
CA GLN A 54 -9.32 19.71 -21.94
C GLN A 54 -8.71 18.32 -22.00
N ARG A 55 -8.97 17.63 -23.11
CA ARG A 55 -8.39 16.32 -23.39
C ARG A 55 -6.88 16.33 -23.22
N ASP A 56 -6.19 17.29 -23.86
CA ASP A 56 -4.72 17.29 -23.91
C ASP A 56 -4.12 17.41 -22.51
N GLN A 57 -4.66 18.28 -21.66
CA GLN A 57 -4.22 18.39 -20.25
C GLN A 57 -4.44 17.10 -19.45
N CYS A 58 -5.56 16.41 -19.69
CA CYS A 58 -5.82 15.12 -19.03
C CYS A 58 -4.86 14.04 -19.51
N ILE A 59 -4.54 14.03 -20.81
CA ILE A 59 -3.59 13.07 -21.38
C ILE A 59 -2.17 13.38 -20.89
N ASP A 60 -1.74 14.64 -20.90
CA ASP A 60 -0.44 15.07 -20.39
C ASP A 60 -0.27 14.64 -18.93
N PHE A 61 -1.30 14.85 -18.09
CA PHE A 61 -1.26 14.37 -16.71
C PHE A 61 -1.13 12.84 -16.61
N LEU A 62 -1.83 12.09 -17.47
CA LEU A 62 -1.75 10.63 -17.49
C LEU A 62 -0.37 10.14 -17.95
N THR A 63 0.25 10.79 -18.92
CA THR A 63 1.55 10.37 -19.48
C THR A 63 2.73 10.85 -18.65
N ASP A 64 2.60 12.01 -17.99
CA ASP A 64 3.65 12.60 -17.15
C ASP A 64 3.61 12.07 -15.70
N ALA A 65 2.54 11.34 -15.34
CA ALA A 65 2.43 10.70 -14.03
C ALA A 65 3.58 9.72 -13.78
N GLN A 66 3.99 9.64 -12.51
CA GLN A 66 5.04 8.71 -12.08
C GLN A 66 4.65 7.27 -12.44
N GLU A 67 5.62 6.46 -12.87
CA GLU A 67 5.39 5.10 -13.38
C GLU A 67 4.63 4.18 -12.40
N ASN A 68 4.77 4.45 -11.10
CA ASN A 68 4.17 3.71 -10.00
C ASN A 68 2.72 4.13 -9.66
N ILE A 69 2.24 5.26 -10.21
CA ILE A 69 0.87 5.74 -9.96
C ILE A 69 -0.03 5.25 -11.10
N LYS A 70 -1.13 4.60 -10.72
CA LYS A 70 -2.19 4.22 -11.67
C LYS A 70 -3.38 5.15 -11.60
N SER A 71 -4.03 5.34 -12.72
CA SER A 71 -5.08 6.32 -12.90
C SER A 71 -6.40 5.67 -13.24
N PHE A 72 -7.46 6.14 -12.59
CA PHE A 72 -8.85 5.82 -12.89
C PHE A 72 -9.47 7.02 -13.58
N LEU A 73 -10.06 6.85 -14.76
CA LEU A 73 -10.62 7.95 -15.54
C LEU A 73 -12.14 7.84 -15.64
N VAL A 74 -12.85 8.86 -15.17
CA VAL A 74 -14.28 9.05 -15.40
C VAL A 74 -14.44 10.12 -16.48
N PHE A 75 -15.22 9.84 -17.51
CA PHE A 75 -15.45 10.80 -18.59
C PHE A 75 -16.86 10.70 -19.19
N GLU A 76 -17.35 11.79 -19.76
CA GLU A 76 -18.62 11.78 -20.47
C GLU A 76 -18.54 11.00 -21.79
N ASN A 77 -19.63 10.31 -22.15
CA ASN A 77 -19.71 9.56 -23.40
C ASN A 77 -19.41 10.40 -24.66
N THR A 78 -19.69 11.70 -24.64
CA THR A 78 -19.36 12.65 -25.72
C THR A 78 -17.85 12.68 -26.02
N MET A 79 -17.01 12.49 -24.99
CA MET A 79 -15.55 12.51 -25.07
C MET A 79 -14.94 11.16 -25.49
N ALA A 80 -15.74 10.09 -25.51
CA ALA A 80 -15.27 8.73 -25.77
C ALA A 80 -14.47 8.61 -27.06
N LYS A 81 -14.97 9.18 -28.17
CA LYS A 81 -14.30 9.12 -29.48
C LYS A 81 -12.92 9.77 -29.48
N GLN A 82 -12.68 10.75 -28.62
CA GLN A 82 -11.42 11.49 -28.57
C GLN A 82 -10.36 10.78 -27.72
N ILE A 83 -10.76 10.17 -26.61
CA ILE A 83 -9.83 9.53 -25.66
C ILE A 83 -9.50 8.10 -26.11
N MET A 84 -10.50 7.38 -26.63
CA MET A 84 -10.42 5.96 -26.98
C MET A 84 -9.16 5.53 -27.74
N PRO A 85 -8.73 6.22 -28.81
CA PRO A 85 -7.55 5.79 -29.58
C PRO A 85 -6.27 5.75 -28.74
N LEU A 86 -6.19 6.53 -27.67
CA LEU A 86 -4.99 6.69 -26.84
C LEU A 86 -5.01 5.78 -25.60
N MET A 87 -6.18 5.32 -25.16
CA MET A 87 -6.33 4.63 -23.86
C MET A 87 -5.49 3.37 -23.72
N ASN A 88 -5.46 2.55 -24.77
CA ASN A 88 -4.74 1.28 -24.74
C ASN A 88 -3.23 1.51 -24.59
N ASP A 89 -2.72 2.61 -25.16
CA ASP A 89 -1.30 2.94 -25.21
C ASP A 89 -0.78 3.65 -23.97
N ILE A 90 -1.65 4.10 -23.05
CA ILE A 90 -1.26 4.79 -21.81
C ILE A 90 -1.10 3.79 -20.66
N PRO A 91 0.13 3.41 -20.24
CA PRO A 91 0.34 2.39 -19.21
C PRO A 91 -0.18 2.79 -17.82
N GLN A 92 -0.22 4.09 -17.53
CA GLN A 92 -0.69 4.66 -16.26
C GLN A 92 -2.20 4.54 -16.12
N LEU A 93 -2.96 4.48 -17.22
CA LEU A 93 -4.41 4.31 -17.19
C LEU A 93 -4.77 2.86 -16.85
N HIS A 94 -5.30 2.64 -15.64
CA HIS A 94 -5.70 1.32 -15.15
C HIS A 94 -7.12 0.95 -15.59
N SER A 95 -8.07 1.84 -15.38
CA SER A 95 -9.47 1.61 -15.74
C SER A 95 -10.18 2.90 -16.03
N ALA A 96 -11.19 2.84 -16.88
CA ALA A 96 -12.00 3.98 -17.23
C ALA A 96 -13.49 3.66 -17.22
N TYR A 97 -14.28 4.68 -16.90
CA TYR A 97 -15.71 4.60 -16.67
C TYR A 97 -16.39 5.72 -17.43
N THR A 98 -17.53 5.42 -18.03
CA THR A 98 -18.33 6.43 -18.70
C THR A 98 -19.67 6.62 -18.06
N PHE A 99 -20.08 7.88 -18.00
CA PHE A 99 -21.41 8.27 -17.59
C PHE A 99 -22.19 8.78 -18.81
N SER A 100 -23.45 8.34 -18.94
CA SER A 100 -24.35 8.84 -19.98
C SER A 100 -25.81 8.80 -19.56
N ASN A 101 -26.49 9.94 -19.67
CA ASN A 101 -27.94 10.05 -19.43
C ASN A 101 -28.80 9.36 -20.50
N ILE A 102 -28.20 8.93 -21.61
CA ILE A 102 -28.87 8.23 -22.69
C ILE A 102 -28.25 6.83 -22.77
N LYS A 103 -29.05 5.78 -22.53
CA LYS A 103 -28.73 4.41 -22.98
C LYS A 103 -28.73 4.39 -24.51
N SER A 104 -27.73 5.02 -25.12
CA SER A 104 -27.57 5.00 -26.56
C SER A 104 -27.10 3.61 -26.98
N GLN A 105 -27.51 3.18 -28.18
CA GLN A 105 -27.21 1.88 -28.80
C GLN A 105 -25.70 1.68 -29.11
N HIS A 106 -24.81 2.38 -28.41
CA HIS A 106 -23.39 2.50 -28.66
C HIS A 106 -22.57 1.73 -27.60
N GLU A 107 -22.92 0.49 -27.30
CA GLU A 107 -22.12 -0.38 -26.42
C GLU A 107 -21.02 -1.14 -27.18
N GLU A 108 -20.95 -1.03 -28.51
CA GLU A 108 -19.95 -1.77 -29.30
C GLU A 108 -18.55 -1.18 -29.21
N TRP A 109 -18.41 0.12 -28.95
CA TRP A 109 -17.10 0.76 -28.89
C TRP A 109 -16.38 0.52 -27.55
N THR A 110 -17.12 0.34 -26.45
CA THR A 110 -16.53 -0.02 -25.15
C THR A 110 -15.84 -1.37 -25.20
N LYS A 111 -16.35 -2.31 -26.02
CA LYS A 111 -15.73 -3.61 -26.27
C LYS A 111 -14.38 -3.53 -26.98
N LYS A 112 -14.00 -2.37 -27.55
CA LYS A 112 -12.72 -2.18 -28.25
C LYS A 112 -11.54 -1.88 -27.32
N SER A 113 -11.78 -1.55 -26.05
CA SER A 113 -10.73 -1.34 -25.06
C SER A 113 -11.02 -2.16 -23.82
N GLN A 114 -10.05 -2.98 -23.41
CA GLN A 114 -10.13 -3.76 -22.17
C GLN A 114 -10.07 -2.89 -20.91
N LYS A 115 -9.63 -1.62 -21.04
CA LYS A 115 -9.56 -0.67 -19.91
C LYS A 115 -10.90 -0.02 -19.59
N ILE A 116 -11.89 -0.08 -20.49
CA ILE A 116 -13.24 0.43 -20.22
C ILE A 116 -14.02 -0.63 -19.46
N ARG A 117 -14.37 -0.31 -18.21
CA ARG A 117 -15.09 -1.27 -17.34
C ARG A 117 -16.57 -1.37 -17.70
N SER A 118 -17.26 -0.23 -17.80
CA SER A 118 -18.68 -0.19 -18.19
C SER A 118 -19.15 1.24 -18.51
N VAL A 119 -20.36 1.32 -19.09
CA VAL A 119 -21.14 2.55 -19.26
C VAL A 119 -22.24 2.58 -18.21
N TYR A 120 -22.30 3.66 -17.44
CA TYR A 120 -23.28 3.86 -16.38
C TYR A 120 -24.27 4.94 -16.75
N THR A 121 -25.54 4.69 -16.45
CA THR A 121 -26.63 5.67 -16.58
C THR A 121 -27.09 6.22 -15.24
N ASN A 122 -26.51 5.73 -14.15
CA ASN A 122 -26.78 6.14 -12.79
C ASN A 122 -25.43 6.42 -12.10
N ILE A 123 -25.36 7.56 -11.40
CA ILE A 123 -24.15 8.05 -10.73
C ILE A 123 -23.78 7.16 -9.53
N ASP A 124 -24.77 6.73 -8.74
CA ASP A 124 -24.54 5.87 -7.58
C ASP A 124 -23.92 4.53 -8.01
N ASP A 125 -24.43 3.93 -9.09
CA ASP A 125 -23.89 2.69 -9.65
C ASP A 125 -22.44 2.87 -10.12
N LEU A 126 -22.12 3.99 -10.78
CA LEU A 126 -20.75 4.33 -11.19
C LEU A 126 -19.84 4.47 -9.98
N CYS A 127 -20.26 5.26 -8.98
CA CYS A 127 -19.49 5.46 -7.76
C CYS A 127 -19.28 4.16 -6.99
N GLN A 128 -20.28 3.28 -6.95
CA GLN A 128 -20.16 1.96 -6.32
C GLN A 128 -19.17 1.06 -7.05
N ALA A 129 -19.24 1.00 -8.38
CA ALA A 129 -18.29 0.23 -9.18
C ALA A 129 -16.86 0.75 -9.01
N LEU A 130 -16.68 2.08 -9.06
CA LEU A 130 -15.38 2.72 -8.85
C LEU A 130 -14.81 2.41 -7.45
N LYS A 131 -15.64 2.45 -6.40
CA LYS A 131 -15.22 2.07 -5.04
C LYS A 131 -14.72 0.63 -4.97
N ILE A 132 -15.44 -0.30 -5.59
CA ILE A 132 -15.07 -1.72 -5.61
C ILE A 132 -13.75 -1.90 -6.35
N ASP A 133 -13.58 -1.28 -7.52
CA ASP A 133 -12.36 -1.39 -8.32
C ASP A 133 -11.15 -0.74 -7.63
N ILE A 134 -11.34 0.37 -6.93
CA ILE A 134 -10.29 0.99 -6.10
C ILE A 134 -9.94 0.07 -4.91
N LYS A 135 -10.94 -0.53 -4.25
CA LYS A 135 -10.70 -1.49 -3.14
C LYS A 135 -9.92 -2.71 -3.65
N GLN A 136 -10.29 -3.25 -4.81
CA GLN A 136 -9.55 -4.32 -5.50
C GLN A 136 -8.12 -3.91 -5.80
N PHE A 137 -7.91 -2.76 -6.44
CA PHE A 137 -6.59 -2.27 -6.82
C PHE A 137 -5.67 -2.09 -5.60
N ASN A 138 -6.19 -1.55 -4.50
CA ASN A 138 -5.43 -1.43 -3.25
C ASN A 138 -5.10 -2.81 -2.65
N GLN A 139 -6.00 -3.79 -2.74
CA GLN A 139 -5.74 -5.15 -2.27
C GLN A 139 -4.67 -5.87 -3.09
N ASP A 140 -4.72 -5.72 -4.41
CA ASP A 140 -3.75 -6.30 -5.35
C ASP A 140 -2.36 -5.64 -5.22
N SER A 141 -2.35 -4.40 -4.74
CA SER A 141 -1.14 -3.62 -4.49
C SER A 141 -0.45 -3.96 -3.18
N ILE A 142 -1.00 -4.80 -2.29
CA ILE A 142 -0.35 -5.09 -1.00
C ILE A 142 1.02 -5.74 -1.23
N ALA A 143 2.04 -5.19 -0.57
CA ALA A 143 3.38 -5.74 -0.60
C ALA A 143 3.43 -7.10 0.14
N MET A 144 3.98 -8.10 -0.54
CA MET A 144 4.21 -9.44 -0.01
C MET A 144 5.64 -9.87 -0.30
N SER A 145 6.22 -10.61 0.63
CA SER A 145 7.51 -11.25 0.45
C SER A 145 7.34 -12.75 0.37
N PHE A 146 7.96 -13.36 -0.64
CA PHE A 146 7.92 -14.80 -0.90
C PHE A 146 9.30 -15.37 -0.59
N LEU A 147 9.42 -16.17 0.47
CA LEU A 147 10.71 -16.71 0.90
C LEU A 147 10.82 -18.17 0.47
N THR A 148 11.65 -18.44 -0.52
CA THR A 148 11.90 -19.78 -1.07
C THR A 148 12.85 -20.60 -0.18
N VAL A 149 12.91 -21.91 -0.42
CA VAL A 149 13.77 -22.84 0.35
C VAL A 149 15.23 -22.42 0.27
N GLY A 150 15.70 -21.98 -0.90
CA GLY A 150 17.09 -21.56 -1.10
C GLY A 150 17.48 -20.35 -0.25
N GLU A 151 16.58 -19.37 -0.15
CA GLU A 151 16.78 -18.14 0.63
C GLU A 151 16.82 -18.41 2.14
N ILE A 152 16.03 -19.38 2.62
CA ILE A 152 15.98 -19.75 4.03
C ILE A 152 17.15 -20.68 4.42
N ALA A 153 17.56 -21.59 3.53
CA ALA A 153 18.49 -22.67 3.85
C ALA A 153 19.97 -22.34 3.63
N LEU A 154 20.31 -21.30 2.85
CA LEU A 154 21.70 -20.95 2.54
C LEU A 154 22.27 -19.92 3.56
N PRO A 155 23.26 -20.29 4.39
CA PRO A 155 23.81 -19.41 5.43
C PRO A 155 24.59 -18.20 4.91
N GLU A 156 25.01 -18.19 3.64
CA GLU A 156 26.11 -17.33 3.18
C GLU A 156 25.69 -16.06 2.42
N ASN A 157 24.41 -15.83 2.10
CA ASN A 157 24.03 -14.59 1.37
C ASN A 157 22.62 -14.08 1.71
N LEU A 158 22.49 -13.12 2.63
CA LEU A 158 21.22 -12.37 2.81
C LEU A 158 20.94 -11.43 1.63
N ASN A 159 21.95 -11.13 0.81
CA ASN A 159 21.78 -10.46 -0.48
C ASN A 159 20.84 -11.19 -1.45
N GLN A 160 20.57 -12.48 -1.21
CA GLN A 160 19.61 -13.26 -1.99
C GLN A 160 18.21 -13.26 -1.39
N LEU A 161 18.05 -12.87 -0.12
CA LEU A 161 16.76 -12.81 0.53
C LEU A 161 15.94 -11.65 -0.04
N GLU A 162 14.63 -11.82 -0.08
CA GLU A 162 13.71 -10.76 -0.47
C GLU A 162 13.92 -9.54 0.46
N PRO A 163 14.44 -8.40 -0.04
CA PRO A 163 14.91 -7.34 0.84
C PRO A 163 13.78 -6.67 1.63
N THR A 164 12.57 -6.60 1.06
CA THR A 164 11.43 -5.97 1.74
C THR A 164 10.98 -6.76 2.97
N PHE A 165 11.19 -8.08 3.02
CA PHE A 165 11.00 -8.89 4.22
C PHE A 165 11.90 -8.40 5.36
N MET A 166 13.20 -8.25 5.08
CA MET A 166 14.19 -7.84 6.07
C MET A 166 13.88 -6.43 6.59
N TYR A 167 13.58 -5.51 5.68
CA TYR A 167 13.29 -4.13 6.06
C TYR A 167 12.04 -4.03 6.89
N THR A 168 10.95 -4.68 6.49
CA THR A 168 9.67 -4.58 7.21
C THR A 168 9.76 -5.24 8.59
N GLN A 169 10.57 -6.28 8.76
CA GLN A 169 10.87 -6.87 10.07
C GLN A 169 11.64 -5.88 10.98
N ILE A 170 12.78 -5.35 10.54
CA ILE A 170 13.59 -4.41 11.34
C ILE A 170 12.82 -3.12 11.59
N PHE A 171 12.11 -2.63 10.59
CA PHE A 171 11.25 -1.45 10.68
C PHE A 171 10.18 -1.61 11.75
N LYS A 172 9.47 -2.74 11.77
CA LYS A 172 8.48 -3.05 12.80
C LYS A 172 9.11 -3.03 14.20
N GLU A 173 10.29 -3.61 14.38
CA GLU A 173 10.99 -3.56 15.68
C GLU A 173 11.30 -2.12 16.10
N ILE A 174 11.85 -1.31 15.18
CA ILE A 174 12.19 0.10 15.45
C ILE A 174 10.97 0.90 15.89
N ILE A 175 9.88 0.86 15.12
CA ILE A 175 8.67 1.64 15.41
C ILE A 175 8.05 1.24 16.74
N LEU A 176 8.09 -0.04 17.10
CA LEU A 176 7.52 -0.52 18.35
C LEU A 176 8.38 -0.16 19.57
N ASP A 177 9.70 0.00 19.40
CA ASP A 177 10.62 0.44 20.45
C ASP A 177 10.63 1.98 20.61
N MET A 178 10.25 2.72 19.58
CA MET A 178 10.19 4.18 19.61
C MET A 178 9.10 4.72 20.54
N LYS A 179 9.38 5.90 21.11
CA LYS A 179 8.41 6.67 21.90
C LYS A 179 7.96 7.87 21.09
N TYR A 180 6.65 8.02 20.98
CA TYR A 180 6.03 9.16 20.31
C TYR A 180 5.42 10.09 21.35
N ASP A 181 5.65 11.38 21.19
CA ASP A 181 5.04 12.41 22.01
C ASP A 181 3.80 12.99 21.32
N LYS A 182 3.13 13.94 21.99
CA LYS A 182 1.95 14.61 21.44
C LYS A 182 2.27 15.50 20.23
N GLN A 183 3.54 15.82 19.98
CA GLN A 183 3.95 16.64 18.83
C GLN A 183 4.02 15.82 17.55
N ALA A 184 4.15 14.50 17.63
CA ALA A 184 4.23 13.61 16.46
C ALA A 184 3.07 13.81 15.48
N ILE A 185 1.83 13.97 15.98
CA ILE A 185 0.65 14.24 15.14
C ILE A 185 0.81 15.56 14.38
N LYS A 186 1.28 16.61 15.06
CA LYS A 186 1.47 17.94 14.46
C LYS A 186 2.61 17.96 13.46
N GLN A 187 3.70 17.24 13.73
CA GLN A 187 4.80 17.06 12.80
C GLN A 187 4.32 16.33 11.55
N PHE A 188 3.58 15.24 11.72
CA PHE A 188 2.99 14.48 10.61
C PHE A 188 2.03 15.31 9.78
N THR A 189 1.12 16.08 10.39
CA THR A 189 0.18 16.92 9.63
C THR A 189 0.88 18.08 8.94
N THR A 190 1.96 18.61 9.52
CA THR A 190 2.82 19.62 8.87
C THR A 190 3.50 19.02 7.64
N TYR A 191 4.07 17.82 7.77
CA TYR A 191 4.64 17.06 6.66
C TYR A 191 3.59 16.82 5.55
N CYS A 192 2.38 16.40 5.92
CA CYS A 192 1.29 16.15 4.96
C CYS A 192 0.90 17.39 4.17
N ARG A 193 0.85 18.57 4.82
CA ARG A 193 0.55 19.85 4.14
C ARG A 193 1.64 20.27 3.17
N GLN A 194 2.90 19.92 3.45
CA GLN A 194 4.03 20.24 2.57
C GLN A 194 4.13 19.33 1.35
N HIS A 195 3.59 18.12 1.42
CA HIS A 195 3.73 17.07 0.40
C HIS A 195 2.40 16.66 -0.29
N ASP A 196 1.34 17.46 -0.11
CA ASP A 196 0.02 17.23 -0.73
C ASP A 196 -0.57 15.82 -0.47
N CYS A 197 -0.33 15.29 0.73
CA CYS A 197 -0.71 13.93 1.09
C CYS A 197 -2.23 13.73 1.22
N GLY A 198 -2.98 14.82 1.45
CA GLY A 198 -4.43 14.84 1.64
C GLY A 198 -4.96 16.26 1.38
N SER A 199 -6.29 16.42 1.30
CA SER A 199 -6.86 17.77 1.23
C SER A 199 -6.58 18.50 2.55
N ALA A 200 -6.43 19.84 2.50
CA ALA A 200 -6.18 20.64 3.71
C ALA A 200 -7.25 20.39 4.80
N LYS A 201 -8.51 20.22 4.38
CA LYS A 201 -9.63 19.93 5.28
C LYS A 201 -9.46 18.59 5.99
N ASP A 202 -9.06 17.54 5.26
CA ASP A 202 -8.92 16.20 5.84
C ASP A 202 -7.70 16.14 6.78
N ILE A 203 -6.63 16.86 6.45
CA ILE A 203 -5.46 16.98 7.32
C ILE A 203 -5.82 17.73 8.60
N ASP A 204 -6.57 18.83 8.50
CA ASP A 204 -7.04 19.59 9.67
C ASP A 204 -7.99 18.75 10.54
N GLN A 205 -8.87 17.96 9.91
CA GLN A 205 -9.74 17.04 10.62
C GLN A 205 -8.91 16.00 11.39
N PHE A 206 -7.94 15.37 10.71
CA PHE A 206 -7.07 14.38 11.34
C PHE A 206 -6.31 14.99 12.54
N GLU A 207 -5.69 16.16 12.38
CA GLU A 207 -4.93 16.82 13.46
C GLU A 207 -5.79 17.10 14.70
N ASN A 208 -7.00 17.61 14.51
CA ASN A 208 -7.87 18.06 15.60
C ASN A 208 -8.65 16.91 16.25
N GLU A 209 -9.04 15.91 15.45
CA GLU A 209 -9.95 14.85 15.87
C GLU A 209 -9.25 13.52 16.12
N TYR A 210 -7.92 13.42 15.92
CA TYR A 210 -7.17 12.17 16.00
C TYR A 210 -7.55 11.33 17.22
N HIS A 211 -7.53 11.94 18.41
CA HIS A 211 -7.81 11.27 19.69
C HIS A 211 -9.30 11.07 20.01
N THR A 212 -10.21 11.65 19.22
CA THR A 212 -11.66 11.41 19.37
C THR A 212 -12.08 10.09 18.73
N GLN A 213 -11.29 9.63 17.76
CA GLN A 213 -11.47 8.36 17.08
C GLN A 213 -10.33 7.40 17.39
N SER A 214 -10.50 6.13 17.00
CA SER A 214 -9.48 5.11 17.16
C SER A 214 -8.51 5.06 15.97
N PRO A 215 -7.25 4.65 16.14
CA PRO A 215 -6.34 4.38 15.02
C PRO A 215 -6.94 3.44 13.96
N ILE A 216 -7.65 2.39 14.37
CA ILE A 216 -8.38 1.49 13.46
C ILE A 216 -9.48 2.22 12.69
N TRP A 217 -10.19 3.14 13.33
CA TRP A 217 -11.20 3.96 12.66
C TRP A 217 -10.56 4.82 11.57
N TRP A 218 -9.45 5.51 11.87
CA TRP A 218 -8.70 6.30 10.88
C TRP A 218 -8.13 5.44 9.74
N TYR A 219 -7.65 4.25 10.06
CA TYR A 219 -7.13 3.32 9.06
C TYR A 219 -8.22 2.79 8.13
N THR A 220 -9.47 2.67 8.60
CA THR A 220 -10.57 2.11 7.81
C THR A 220 -11.51 3.16 7.23
N SER A 221 -11.42 4.41 7.67
CA SER A 221 -12.22 5.52 7.14
C SER A 221 -11.79 5.89 5.73
N PRO A 222 -12.68 6.49 4.92
CA PRO A 222 -12.31 7.12 3.66
C PRO A 222 -11.50 8.39 3.96
N SER A 223 -10.23 8.20 4.31
CA SER A 223 -9.26 9.26 4.57
C SER A 223 -7.92 8.91 3.94
N PHE A 224 -7.08 9.93 3.81
CA PHE A 224 -5.77 9.80 3.16
C PHE A 224 -4.86 8.78 3.86
N ILE A 225 -5.10 8.50 5.15
CA ILE A 225 -4.29 7.62 6.01
C ILE A 225 -4.15 6.22 5.44
N TYR A 226 -5.25 5.58 5.01
CA TYR A 226 -5.20 4.22 4.48
C TYR A 226 -4.31 4.15 3.23
N SER A 227 -4.54 5.08 2.29
CA SER A 227 -3.85 5.08 1.00
C SER A 227 -2.37 5.41 1.16
N MET A 228 -2.06 6.39 2.00
CA MET A 228 -0.70 6.82 2.33
C MET A 228 0.07 5.71 3.04
N LEU A 229 -0.51 5.09 4.08
CA LEU A 229 0.16 4.01 4.81
C LEU A 229 0.48 2.83 3.90
N ASN A 230 -0.49 2.38 3.11
CA ASN A 230 -0.29 1.23 2.25
C ASN A 230 0.68 1.51 1.09
N TYR A 231 0.68 2.73 0.55
CA TYR A 231 1.68 3.16 -0.42
C TYR A 231 3.07 3.12 0.19
N THR A 232 3.22 3.76 1.35
CA THR A 232 4.50 3.96 2.02
C THR A 232 5.17 2.65 2.44
N LEU A 233 4.41 1.71 3.01
CA LEU A 233 4.95 0.39 3.37
C LEU A 233 5.34 -0.45 2.14
N ARG A 234 4.77 -0.16 0.96
CA ARG A 234 5.10 -0.83 -0.30
C ARG A 234 6.29 -0.20 -1.01
N SER A 235 6.37 1.14 -1.01
CA SER A 235 7.44 1.89 -1.66
C SER A 235 8.69 2.04 -0.80
N MET A 236 8.58 1.78 0.50
CA MET A 236 9.65 1.97 1.48
C MET A 236 10.17 3.41 1.55
N GLU A 237 9.32 4.40 1.25
CA GLU A 237 9.70 5.82 1.24
C GLU A 237 10.00 6.30 2.67
N ALA A 238 11.28 6.57 2.95
CA ALA A 238 11.79 6.66 4.32
C ALA A 238 11.19 7.86 5.08
N ASN A 239 11.02 8.99 4.39
CA ASN A 239 10.52 10.22 5.02
C ASN A 239 9.08 10.06 5.52
N THR A 240 8.20 9.51 4.67
CA THR A 240 6.81 9.22 5.04
C THR A 240 6.78 8.17 6.13
N ILE A 241 7.59 7.11 6.01
CA ILE A 241 7.67 6.05 7.03
C ILE A 241 7.97 6.65 8.42
N ILE A 242 8.97 7.52 8.52
CA ILE A 242 9.36 8.17 9.78
C ILE A 242 8.22 9.02 10.33
N ASN A 243 7.61 9.85 9.48
CA ASN A 243 6.51 10.72 9.87
C ASN A 243 5.22 9.96 10.24
N MET A 244 4.96 8.81 9.61
CA MET A 244 3.82 7.93 9.93
C MET A 244 4.09 6.98 11.10
N GLY A 245 5.32 6.97 11.65
CA GLY A 245 5.75 6.00 12.65
C GLY A 245 4.84 5.96 13.89
N PHE A 246 4.40 7.11 14.38
CA PHE A 246 3.48 7.19 15.52
C PHE A 246 2.14 6.50 15.23
N PHE A 247 1.60 6.69 14.02
CA PHE A 247 0.32 6.11 13.64
C PHE A 247 0.43 4.59 13.47
N ILE A 248 1.53 4.12 12.86
CA ILE A 248 1.82 2.68 12.72
C ILE A 248 1.95 2.03 14.11
N HIS A 249 2.65 2.70 15.03
CA HIS A 249 2.75 2.28 16.42
C HIS A 249 1.37 2.19 17.09
N ASP A 250 0.59 3.26 17.05
CA ASP A 250 -0.74 3.32 17.67
C ASP A 250 -1.71 2.27 17.10
N LEU A 251 -1.70 2.08 15.77
CA LEU A 251 -2.50 1.07 15.10
C LEU A 251 -2.09 -0.34 15.52
N HIS A 252 -0.78 -0.63 15.59
CA HIS A 252 -0.29 -1.91 16.10
C HIS A 252 -0.71 -2.14 17.56
N GLN A 253 -0.50 -1.16 18.44
CA GLN A 253 -0.84 -1.26 19.86
C GLN A 253 -2.34 -1.53 20.06
N GLN A 254 -3.19 -0.85 19.30
CA GLN A 254 -4.63 -1.07 19.37
C GLN A 254 -5.03 -2.48 18.91
N ILE A 255 -4.47 -2.97 17.80
CA ILE A 255 -4.70 -4.35 17.34
C ILE A 255 -4.23 -5.34 18.40
N GLN A 256 -3.06 -5.11 19.00
CA GLN A 256 -2.51 -5.98 20.04
C GLN A 256 -3.36 -5.97 21.32
N GLN A 257 -3.87 -4.81 21.73
CA GLN A 257 -4.78 -4.71 22.87
C GLN A 257 -6.08 -5.48 22.62
N LEU A 258 -6.70 -5.28 21.46
CA LEU A 258 -7.92 -6.00 21.08
C LEU A 258 -7.67 -7.49 20.95
N HIS A 259 -6.53 -7.90 20.40
CA HIS A 259 -6.14 -9.31 20.31
C HIS A 259 -6.16 -9.97 21.70
N ARG A 260 -5.51 -9.34 22.69
CA ARG A 260 -5.51 -9.83 24.08
C ARG A 260 -6.92 -9.87 24.68
N GLN A 261 -7.75 -8.86 24.42
CA GLN A 261 -9.12 -8.78 24.96
C GLN A 261 -10.06 -9.82 24.35
N GLN A 262 -9.98 -10.01 23.04
CA GLN A 262 -10.87 -10.89 22.28
C GLN A 262 -10.45 -12.35 22.36
N PHE A 263 -9.14 -12.61 22.44
CA PHE A 263 -8.58 -13.95 22.30
C PHE A 263 -7.74 -14.43 23.49
N GLY A 264 -7.52 -13.60 24.52
CA GLY A 264 -6.69 -13.95 25.69
C GLY A 264 -7.22 -15.12 26.53
N SER A 265 -8.52 -15.42 26.44
CA SER A 265 -9.21 -16.53 27.14
C SER A 265 -10.00 -17.43 26.17
N TYR A 266 -9.71 -17.36 24.87
CA TYR A 266 -10.43 -18.12 23.85
C TYR A 266 -10.20 -19.64 24.01
N ASN A 267 -11.24 -20.44 23.75
CA ASN A 267 -11.26 -21.91 23.91
C ASN A 267 -10.39 -22.70 22.90
N ASP A 268 -9.26 -22.14 22.47
CA ASP A 268 -8.21 -22.81 21.69
C ASP A 268 -8.60 -23.37 20.32
N LYS A 269 -9.77 -22.99 19.80
CA LYS A 269 -10.18 -23.40 18.46
C LYS A 269 -9.53 -22.49 17.43
N SER A 270 -8.69 -23.07 16.58
CA SER A 270 -8.28 -22.41 15.35
C SER A 270 -9.50 -22.06 14.50
N PHE A 271 -9.39 -20.97 13.75
CA PHE A 271 -10.44 -20.53 12.83
C PHE A 271 -9.84 -20.14 11.49
N ILE A 272 -10.69 -19.99 10.47
CA ILE A 272 -10.27 -19.66 9.12
C ILE A 272 -10.70 -18.23 8.79
N VAL A 273 -9.81 -17.50 8.16
CA VAL A 273 -10.11 -16.24 7.46
C VAL A 273 -9.69 -16.34 6.01
N TYR A 274 -10.27 -15.49 5.19
CA TYR A 274 -10.09 -15.48 3.75
C TYR A 274 -9.66 -14.10 3.27
N ARG A 275 -8.89 -14.10 2.18
CA ARG A 275 -8.56 -12.90 1.43
C ARG A 275 -8.46 -13.25 -0.05
N GLY A 276 -9.17 -12.51 -0.89
CA GLY A 276 -9.01 -12.60 -2.33
C GLY A 276 -8.22 -11.41 -2.83
N GLN A 277 -7.37 -11.63 -3.81
CA GLN A 277 -6.66 -10.57 -4.54
C GLN A 277 -6.06 -11.13 -5.83
N GLY A 278 -5.63 -10.24 -6.70
CA GLY A 278 -4.76 -10.56 -7.82
C GLY A 278 -3.29 -10.59 -7.43
N LEU A 279 -2.53 -11.44 -8.12
CA LEU A 279 -1.08 -11.38 -8.21
C LEU A 279 -0.67 -11.19 -9.66
N SER A 280 0.42 -10.45 -9.91
CA SER A 280 1.05 -10.52 -11.23
C SER A 280 1.55 -11.94 -11.51
N LYS A 281 1.63 -12.32 -12.79
CA LYS A 281 2.19 -13.64 -13.18
C LYS A 281 3.56 -13.90 -12.54
N ALA A 282 4.44 -12.90 -12.51
CA ALA A 282 5.75 -13.00 -11.90
C ALA A 282 5.68 -13.24 -10.38
N ALA A 283 4.77 -12.56 -9.66
CA ALA A 283 4.56 -12.80 -8.24
C ALA A 283 3.96 -14.19 -7.97
N PHE A 284 3.06 -14.65 -8.84
CA PHE A 284 2.49 -16.00 -8.75
C PHE A 284 3.54 -17.09 -8.98
N GLU A 285 4.43 -16.92 -9.96
CA GLU A 285 5.56 -17.84 -10.17
C GLU A 285 6.49 -17.93 -8.96
N LYS A 286 6.67 -16.82 -8.22
CA LYS A 286 7.39 -16.84 -6.94
C LYS A 286 6.62 -17.62 -5.89
N LEU A 287 5.32 -17.34 -5.73
CA LEU A 287 4.44 -18.04 -4.79
C LEU A 287 4.45 -19.57 -5.00
N GLN A 288 4.44 -20.03 -6.25
CA GLN A 288 4.51 -21.47 -6.57
C GLN A 288 5.81 -22.13 -6.06
N LYS A 289 6.90 -21.37 -5.94
CA LYS A 289 8.19 -21.82 -5.40
C LYS A 289 8.30 -21.69 -3.87
N THR A 290 7.25 -21.16 -3.22
CA THR A 290 7.18 -20.92 -1.77
C THR A 290 6.41 -22.02 -1.03
N ASN A 291 6.03 -23.12 -1.70
CA ASN A 291 5.29 -24.20 -1.04
C ASN A 291 6.12 -24.81 0.12
N GLY A 292 5.52 -24.90 1.32
CA GLY A 292 6.18 -25.38 2.54
C GLY A 292 7.07 -24.34 3.23
N THR A 293 7.29 -23.17 2.63
CA THR A 293 8.14 -22.11 3.17
C THR A 293 7.32 -20.92 3.69
N LEU A 294 7.91 -19.72 3.75
CA LEU A 294 7.34 -18.56 4.41
C LEU A 294 6.85 -17.52 3.40
N LEU A 295 5.72 -16.90 3.71
CA LEU A 295 5.19 -15.72 3.03
C LEU A 295 4.86 -14.67 4.09
N SER A 296 5.22 -13.41 3.85
CA SER A 296 4.76 -12.30 4.67
C SER A 296 3.82 -11.38 3.90
N PHE A 297 2.83 -10.84 4.60
CA PHE A 297 2.16 -9.61 4.21
C PHE A 297 2.83 -8.47 4.95
N ASN A 298 3.44 -7.55 4.20
CA ASN A 298 4.30 -6.50 4.76
C ASN A 298 3.46 -5.36 5.33
N ASN A 299 2.28 -5.13 4.78
CA ASN A 299 1.31 -4.16 5.26
C ASN A 299 0.39 -4.75 6.35
N PHE A 300 -0.40 -3.88 6.98
CA PHE A 300 -1.56 -4.33 7.77
C PHE A 300 -2.51 -5.11 6.85
N LEU A 301 -2.95 -6.27 7.30
CA LEU A 301 -3.63 -7.25 6.46
C LEU A 301 -5.10 -7.38 6.87
N SER A 302 -5.97 -6.87 6.00
CA SER A 302 -7.42 -7.02 6.12
C SER A 302 -7.87 -8.36 5.55
N THR A 303 -8.70 -9.09 6.30
CA THR A 303 -9.25 -10.40 5.93
C THR A 303 -10.71 -10.52 6.35
N SER A 304 -11.42 -11.48 5.74
CA SER A 304 -12.83 -11.74 5.99
C SER A 304 -13.04 -13.13 6.58
N THR A 305 -13.96 -13.27 7.52
CA THR A 305 -14.44 -14.61 7.96
C THR A 305 -15.38 -15.28 6.96
N LYS A 306 -15.77 -14.56 5.91
CA LYS A 306 -16.70 -14.98 4.86
C LYS A 306 -15.96 -15.23 3.56
N GLN A 307 -15.92 -16.49 3.12
CA GLN A 307 -15.21 -16.92 1.91
C GLN A 307 -15.77 -16.27 0.63
N ASP A 308 -17.09 -16.15 0.52
CA ASP A 308 -17.81 -15.56 -0.61
C ASP A 308 -17.38 -14.13 -0.87
N ILE A 309 -17.23 -13.32 0.19
CA ILE A 309 -16.76 -11.93 0.08
C ILE A 309 -15.36 -11.89 -0.54
N SER A 310 -14.45 -12.72 -0.03
CA SER A 310 -13.07 -12.76 -0.53
C SER A 310 -12.98 -13.33 -1.93
N LEU A 311 -13.77 -14.35 -2.26
CA LEU A 311 -13.74 -15.00 -3.56
C LEU A 311 -14.13 -14.05 -4.70
N VAL A 312 -15.01 -13.07 -4.45
CA VAL A 312 -15.32 -12.00 -5.42
C VAL A 312 -14.05 -11.28 -5.88
N PHE A 313 -13.16 -10.90 -4.94
CA PHE A 313 -11.92 -10.18 -5.29
C PHE A 313 -10.93 -11.07 -6.07
N ALA A 314 -10.86 -12.36 -5.75
CA ALA A 314 -10.03 -13.30 -6.49
C ALA A 314 -10.55 -13.52 -7.93
N HIS A 315 -11.88 -13.63 -8.10
CA HIS A 315 -12.51 -13.74 -9.42
C HIS A 315 -12.29 -12.48 -10.26
N SER A 316 -12.55 -11.30 -9.70
CA SER A 316 -12.35 -10.02 -10.41
C SER A 316 -10.93 -9.87 -10.94
N ALA A 317 -9.93 -10.32 -10.18
CA ALA A 317 -8.55 -10.32 -10.64
C ALA A 317 -8.27 -11.34 -11.76
N SER A 318 -8.92 -12.51 -11.74
CA SER A 318 -8.73 -13.56 -12.76
C SER A 318 -9.24 -13.17 -14.16
N ASP A 319 -10.07 -12.13 -14.25
CA ASP A 319 -10.54 -11.57 -15.53
C ASP A 319 -9.46 -10.71 -16.22
N ASN A 320 -8.43 -10.28 -15.48
CA ASN A 320 -7.30 -9.55 -16.03
C ASN A 320 -6.23 -10.52 -16.55
N VAL A 321 -5.92 -10.43 -17.84
CA VAL A 321 -4.97 -11.32 -18.54
C VAL A 321 -3.56 -11.30 -17.93
N ASP A 322 -3.17 -10.21 -17.27
CA ASP A 322 -1.84 -10.06 -16.67
C ASP A 322 -1.76 -10.45 -15.19
N MET A 323 -2.91 -10.83 -14.62
CA MET A 323 -3.05 -11.19 -13.21
C MET A 323 -3.52 -12.63 -13.07
N VAL A 324 -3.24 -13.20 -11.90
CA VAL A 324 -3.77 -14.48 -11.44
C VAL A 324 -4.61 -14.20 -10.19
N GLY A 325 -5.86 -14.66 -10.19
CA GLY A 325 -6.73 -14.56 -9.03
C GLY A 325 -6.31 -15.54 -7.93
N ILE A 326 -6.13 -15.05 -6.72
CA ILE A 326 -5.74 -15.86 -5.56
C ILE A 326 -6.76 -15.70 -4.44
N LEU A 327 -7.32 -16.82 -3.99
CA LEU A 327 -8.03 -16.93 -2.73
C LEU A 327 -7.11 -17.52 -1.66
N PHE A 328 -6.59 -16.68 -0.78
CA PHE A 328 -5.91 -17.13 0.42
C PHE A 328 -6.93 -17.64 1.44
N LYS A 329 -6.72 -18.87 1.90
CA LYS A 329 -7.46 -19.52 2.99
C LYS A 329 -6.50 -19.69 4.16
N MET A 330 -6.66 -18.87 5.19
CA MET A 330 -5.68 -18.71 6.26
C MET A 330 -6.17 -19.38 7.55
N LEU A 331 -5.44 -20.38 8.04
CA LEU A 331 -5.69 -21.04 9.31
C LEU A 331 -5.00 -20.27 10.46
N ILE A 332 -5.80 -19.77 11.39
CA ILE A 332 -5.37 -18.89 12.47
C ILE A 332 -5.41 -19.62 13.80
N ASN A 333 -4.27 -19.67 14.49
CA ASN A 333 -4.19 -20.08 15.88
C ASN A 333 -4.22 -18.83 16.78
N PRO A 334 -5.28 -18.62 17.58
CA PRO A 334 -5.43 -17.40 18.38
C PRO A 334 -4.41 -17.25 19.51
N ARG A 335 -3.66 -18.31 19.86
CA ARG A 335 -2.62 -18.27 20.89
C ARG A 335 -1.34 -17.55 20.45
N VAL A 336 -1.14 -17.36 19.15
CA VAL A 336 0.06 -16.69 18.61
C VAL A 336 0.04 -15.22 19.00
N LYS A 337 0.97 -14.81 19.88
CA LYS A 337 1.03 -13.42 20.40
C LYS A 337 1.91 -12.49 19.58
N SER A 338 2.90 -13.01 18.87
CA SER A 338 3.83 -12.21 18.08
C SER A 338 3.26 -11.63 16.80
N MET A 339 2.16 -12.20 16.32
CA MET A 339 1.43 -11.75 15.15
C MET A 339 0.01 -11.35 15.56
N PRO A 340 -0.15 -10.18 16.21
CA PRO A 340 -1.44 -9.76 16.74
C PRO A 340 -2.43 -9.46 15.62
N PHE A 341 -3.68 -9.82 15.88
CA PHE A 341 -4.82 -9.57 15.02
C PHE A 341 -6.08 -9.33 15.84
N ALA A 342 -7.06 -8.65 15.27
CA ALA A 342 -8.30 -8.37 15.97
C ALA A 342 -9.49 -8.37 15.01
N SER A 343 -10.65 -8.78 15.52
CA SER A 343 -11.93 -8.42 14.91
C SER A 343 -12.14 -6.92 15.12
N ILE A 344 -12.32 -6.18 14.03
CA ILE A 344 -12.45 -4.72 14.09
C ILE A 344 -13.87 -4.21 13.93
N LYS A 345 -14.87 -5.10 13.81
CA LYS A 345 -16.29 -4.79 13.60
C LYS A 345 -16.85 -3.60 14.43
N HIS A 346 -16.41 -3.46 15.68
CA HIS A 346 -16.91 -2.45 16.61
C HIS A 346 -16.07 -1.15 16.65
N MET A 347 -15.01 -1.07 15.85
CA MET A 347 -14.05 0.05 15.85
C MET A 347 -13.77 0.58 14.45
N SER A 348 -13.98 -0.23 13.41
CA SER A 348 -13.88 0.19 12.02
C SER A 348 -14.91 1.26 11.68
N TYR A 349 -14.59 2.07 10.66
CA TYR A 349 -15.55 2.95 10.01
C TYR A 349 -16.74 2.16 9.41
N TYR A 350 -16.47 0.96 8.88
CA TYR A 350 -17.48 0.06 8.33
C TYR A 350 -17.95 -0.97 9.37
N HIS A 351 -19.07 -0.70 10.04
CA HIS A 351 -19.57 -1.52 11.16
C HIS A 351 -20.21 -2.87 10.75
N GLU A 352 -20.55 -3.04 9.47
CA GLU A 352 -21.20 -4.25 8.96
C GLU A 352 -20.21 -5.34 8.52
N GLU A 353 -18.96 -4.97 8.27
CA GLU A 353 -17.94 -5.90 7.78
C GLU A 353 -17.47 -6.83 8.91
N LYS A 354 -17.38 -8.13 8.63
CA LYS A 354 -16.80 -9.14 9.53
C LYS A 354 -15.29 -9.25 9.31
N GLU A 355 -14.63 -8.12 9.46
CA GLU A 355 -13.21 -7.95 9.17
C GLU A 355 -12.34 -8.39 10.36
N ILE A 356 -11.33 -9.21 10.07
CA ILE A 356 -10.20 -9.48 10.96
C ILE A 356 -8.97 -8.76 10.38
N LEU A 357 -8.44 -7.81 11.14
CA LEU A 357 -7.26 -7.02 10.78
C LEU A 357 -6.04 -7.55 11.51
N PHE A 358 -5.02 -7.92 10.75
CA PHE A 358 -3.71 -8.31 11.26
C PHE A 358 -2.77 -7.12 11.24
N SER A 359 -1.84 -7.11 12.19
CA SER A 359 -0.77 -6.12 12.19
C SER A 359 0.18 -6.30 11.00
N MET A 360 1.01 -5.29 10.75
CA MET A 360 1.98 -5.34 9.68
C MET A 360 3.06 -6.41 9.89
N HIS A 361 3.70 -6.80 8.79
CA HIS A 361 4.68 -7.90 8.75
C HIS A 361 4.13 -9.16 9.43
N THR A 362 2.95 -9.61 8.99
CA THR A 362 2.37 -10.88 9.45
C THR A 362 2.86 -12.00 8.55
N VAL A 363 3.44 -13.02 9.17
CA VAL A 363 4.10 -14.14 8.48
C VAL A 363 3.24 -15.39 8.53
N PHE A 364 3.20 -16.12 7.41
CA PHE A 364 2.46 -17.35 7.21
C PHE A 364 3.35 -18.43 6.62
N ARG A 365 3.08 -19.67 7.01
CA ARG A 365 3.56 -20.88 6.37
C ARG A 365 2.67 -21.17 5.16
N VAL A 366 3.26 -21.32 3.98
CA VAL A 366 2.51 -21.66 2.77
C VAL A 366 2.29 -23.17 2.71
N GLY A 367 1.03 -23.56 2.52
CA GLY A 367 0.59 -24.94 2.32
C GLY A 367 0.23 -25.21 0.87
N ALA A 368 -0.85 -25.96 0.65
CA ALA A 368 -1.30 -26.36 -0.68
C ALA A 368 -1.66 -25.14 -1.56
N ILE A 369 -1.31 -25.24 -2.84
CA ILE A 369 -1.67 -24.29 -3.89
C ILE A 369 -2.45 -25.08 -4.95
N GLU A 370 -3.74 -24.81 -5.07
CA GLU A 370 -4.67 -25.63 -5.86
C GLU A 370 -5.42 -24.75 -6.87
N GLY A 371 -5.46 -25.18 -8.13
CA GLY A 371 -6.28 -24.52 -9.16
C GLY A 371 -7.77 -24.72 -8.86
N MET A 372 -8.55 -23.64 -8.95
CA MET A 372 -10.00 -23.65 -8.71
C MET A 372 -10.82 -23.65 -10.01
N ASP A 373 -10.18 -23.34 -11.13
CA ASP A 373 -10.84 -23.18 -12.41
C ASP A 373 -10.14 -23.97 -13.52
N THR A 374 -10.82 -24.17 -14.64
CA THR A 374 -10.28 -24.92 -15.77
C THR A 374 -9.26 -24.12 -16.59
N LYS A 375 -9.21 -22.79 -16.43
CA LYS A 375 -8.30 -21.92 -17.19
C LYS A 375 -6.98 -21.67 -16.44
N ASN A 376 -6.82 -22.20 -15.23
CA ASN A 376 -5.64 -22.01 -14.40
C ASN A 376 -5.34 -20.52 -14.14
N GLN A 377 -6.40 -19.71 -13.96
CA GLN A 377 -6.34 -18.28 -13.65
C GLN A 377 -6.84 -17.96 -12.24
N LEU A 378 -7.40 -18.94 -11.54
CA LEU A 378 -7.84 -18.80 -10.16
C LEU A 378 -7.29 -19.95 -9.31
N TYR A 379 -6.64 -19.60 -8.20
CA TYR A 379 -6.08 -20.57 -7.26
C TYR A 379 -6.54 -20.32 -5.83
N GLN A 380 -6.69 -21.40 -5.07
CA GLN A 380 -6.75 -21.36 -3.63
C GLN A 380 -5.37 -21.64 -3.05
N VAL A 381 -4.96 -20.85 -2.07
CA VAL A 381 -3.67 -20.99 -1.40
C VAL A 381 -3.92 -21.13 0.09
N GLU A 382 -3.51 -22.27 0.66
CA GLU A 382 -3.59 -22.49 2.08
C GLU A 382 -2.43 -21.81 2.79
N LEU A 383 -2.73 -21.02 3.80
CA LEU A 383 -1.75 -20.35 4.66
C LEU A 383 -2.00 -20.74 6.11
N GLN A 384 -0.96 -20.94 6.88
CA GLN A 384 -1.05 -21.15 8.33
C GLN A 384 -0.27 -20.07 9.06
N LEU A 385 -0.91 -19.39 10.01
CA LEU A 385 -0.25 -18.35 10.80
C LEU A 385 0.95 -18.94 11.55
N THR A 386 2.13 -18.36 11.37
CA THR A 386 3.34 -18.80 12.08
C THR A 386 3.33 -18.33 13.53
N SER A 387 3.99 -19.07 14.41
CA SER A 387 4.18 -18.71 15.82
C SER A 387 5.63 -18.38 16.14
N ASP A 388 5.87 -17.85 17.34
CA ASP A 388 7.23 -17.69 17.90
C ASP A 388 8.03 -18.99 17.93
N ASP A 389 7.36 -20.14 17.92
CA ASP A 389 8.01 -21.45 17.88
C ASP A 389 8.38 -21.95 16.48
N ASP A 390 8.05 -21.21 15.43
CA ASP A 390 8.47 -21.56 14.08
C ASP A 390 9.99 -21.43 13.95
N GLN A 391 10.67 -22.57 13.79
CA GLN A 391 12.13 -22.65 13.78
C GLN A 391 12.74 -21.87 12.61
N GLN A 392 12.12 -21.92 11.42
CA GLN A 392 12.65 -21.23 10.25
C GLN A 392 12.50 -19.72 10.41
N LEU A 393 11.35 -19.25 10.90
CA LEU A 393 11.13 -17.84 11.16
C LEU A 393 12.11 -17.30 12.21
N ARG A 394 12.29 -18.01 13.34
CA ARG A 394 13.25 -17.60 14.38
C ARG A 394 14.67 -17.45 13.85
N LEU A 395 15.19 -18.49 13.20
CA LEU A 395 16.55 -18.47 12.64
C LEU A 395 16.73 -17.33 11.64
N LEU A 396 15.72 -17.10 10.79
CA LEU A 396 15.75 -16.01 9.83
C LEU A 396 15.73 -14.64 10.51
N THR A 397 14.85 -14.42 11.49
CA THR A 397 14.77 -13.16 12.22
C THR A 397 16.05 -12.87 13.01
N ASP A 398 16.63 -13.87 13.66
CA ASP A 398 17.89 -13.70 14.41
C ASP A 398 19.04 -13.33 13.46
N ARG A 399 19.13 -14.00 12.31
CA ARG A 399 20.11 -13.66 11.26
C ARG A 399 19.94 -12.23 10.74
N ILE A 400 18.70 -11.79 10.47
CA ILE A 400 18.42 -10.41 10.03
C ILE A 400 18.87 -9.40 11.10
N ARG A 401 18.69 -9.71 12.39
CA ARG A 401 19.15 -8.85 13.49
C ARG A 401 20.66 -8.79 13.59
N GLU A 402 21.35 -9.91 13.39
CA GLU A 402 22.81 -9.97 13.36
C GLU A 402 23.38 -9.10 12.23
N GLU A 403 22.79 -9.15 11.03
CA GLU A 403 23.24 -8.34 9.89
C GLU A 403 22.86 -6.86 9.97
N ALA A 404 21.70 -6.51 10.53
CA ALA A 404 21.34 -5.12 10.79
C ALA A 404 22.29 -4.45 11.81
N GLY A 405 23.06 -5.25 12.55
CA GLY A 405 24.05 -4.81 13.54
C GLY A 405 23.42 -4.31 14.84
N GLY A 406 24.28 -4.07 15.85
CA GLY A 406 23.88 -3.66 17.20
C GLY A 406 23.48 -2.19 17.37
N GLY A 407 23.16 -1.48 16.28
CA GLY A 407 22.66 -0.10 16.35
C GLY A 407 21.31 -0.01 17.06
N THR A 408 20.78 1.20 17.29
CA THR A 408 19.42 1.40 17.82
C THR A 408 18.61 2.28 16.86
N GLY A 409 17.28 2.14 16.89
CA GLY A 409 16.38 2.94 16.06
C GLY A 409 16.70 2.86 14.56
N TRP A 410 16.54 3.97 13.87
CA TRP A 410 16.70 4.08 12.41
C TRP A 410 18.10 3.72 11.89
N HIS A 411 19.14 3.80 12.72
CA HIS A 411 20.48 3.37 12.32
C HIS A 411 20.53 1.88 11.95
N ARG A 412 19.74 1.03 12.63
CA ARG A 412 19.65 -0.40 12.28
C ARG A 412 19.11 -0.59 10.88
N LEU A 413 18.10 0.20 10.49
CA LEU A 413 17.52 0.15 9.15
C LEU A 413 18.50 0.68 8.10
N GLY A 414 19.19 1.80 8.37
CA GLY A 414 20.19 2.36 7.46
C GLY A 414 21.34 1.40 7.18
N ASN A 415 21.88 0.76 8.22
CA ASN A 415 22.90 -0.27 8.07
C ASN A 415 22.39 -1.44 7.23
N LEU A 416 21.18 -1.92 7.49
CA LEU A 416 20.60 -3.03 6.73
C LEU A 416 20.44 -2.67 5.24
N LEU A 417 19.97 -1.46 4.94
CA LEU A 417 19.81 -0.97 3.55
C LEU A 417 21.15 -0.90 2.84
N ILE A 418 22.20 -0.45 3.52
CA ILE A 418 23.57 -0.45 2.99
C ILE A 418 24.06 -1.87 2.70
N GLN A 419 23.97 -2.78 3.69
CA GLN A 419 24.48 -4.16 3.57
C GLN A 419 23.79 -4.95 2.45
N THR A 420 22.52 -4.63 2.18
CA THR A 420 21.71 -5.27 1.13
C THR A 420 21.77 -4.53 -0.22
N GLY A 421 22.62 -3.51 -0.35
CA GLY A 421 22.85 -2.77 -1.59
C GLY A 421 21.73 -1.79 -1.99
N GLN A 422 20.78 -1.49 -1.10
CA GLN A 422 19.72 -0.49 -1.34
C GLN A 422 20.22 0.93 -1.02
N PHE A 423 21.29 1.33 -1.70
CA PHE A 423 21.98 2.59 -1.46
C PHE A 423 21.08 3.83 -1.59
N ASN A 424 20.16 3.83 -2.55
CA ASN A 424 19.22 4.95 -2.74
C ASN A 424 18.29 5.13 -1.52
N ASN A 425 17.77 4.03 -0.99
CA ASN A 425 16.88 4.06 0.17
C ASN A 425 17.67 4.39 1.45
N ALA A 426 18.92 3.90 1.56
CA ALA A 426 19.80 4.25 2.67
C ALA A 426 20.13 5.76 2.66
N GLU A 427 20.47 6.30 1.49
CA GLU A 427 20.75 7.72 1.31
C GLU A 427 19.55 8.58 1.68
N GLU A 428 18.35 8.23 1.18
CA GLU A 428 17.11 8.93 1.54
C GLU A 428 16.89 8.91 3.05
N LEU A 429 17.03 7.75 3.70
CA LEU A 429 16.89 7.62 5.14
C LEU A 429 17.88 8.52 5.90
N TYR A 430 19.17 8.48 5.57
CA TYR A 430 20.17 9.27 6.29
C TYR A 430 20.01 10.78 6.05
N ASN A 431 19.56 11.21 4.86
CA ASN A 431 19.22 12.61 4.62
C ASN A 431 18.06 13.07 5.50
N VAL A 432 16.99 12.26 5.62
CA VAL A 432 15.87 12.59 6.53
C VAL A 432 16.33 12.65 7.98
N LEU A 433 17.16 11.71 8.42
CA LEU A 433 17.69 11.72 9.79
C LEU A 433 18.60 12.92 10.05
N LEU A 434 19.35 13.38 9.04
CA LEU A 434 20.20 14.56 9.11
C LEU A 434 19.38 15.85 9.25
N GLU A 435 18.26 15.96 8.53
CA GLU A 435 17.33 17.09 8.64
C GLU A 435 16.64 17.16 10.01
N GLN A 436 16.36 16.00 10.61
CA GLN A 436 15.63 15.89 11.88
C GLN A 436 16.53 15.96 13.13
N THR A 437 17.85 15.73 12.99
CA THR A 437 18.76 15.75 14.14
C THR A 437 19.27 17.14 14.49
N PHE A 438 19.23 17.47 15.77
CA PHE A 438 19.91 18.65 16.34
C PHE A 438 21.24 18.30 17.00
N ASP A 439 21.57 17.02 17.10
CA ASP A 439 22.80 16.53 17.72
C ASP A 439 23.95 16.48 16.71
N GLU A 440 25.02 17.22 16.99
CA GLU A 440 26.21 17.29 16.12
C GLU A 440 26.94 15.95 16.01
N GLY A 441 26.93 15.12 17.06
CA GLY A 441 27.49 13.77 17.02
C GLY A 441 26.75 12.87 16.03
N GLY A 442 25.41 12.92 16.07
CA GLY A 442 24.53 12.26 15.11
C GLY A 442 24.79 12.73 13.67
N LYS A 443 24.95 14.05 13.45
CA LYS A 443 25.27 14.58 12.12
C LYS A 443 26.57 14.02 11.56
N VAL A 444 27.64 13.98 12.36
CA VAL A 444 28.93 13.40 11.93
C VAL A 444 28.76 11.95 11.50
N HIS A 445 28.01 11.16 12.27
CA HIS A 445 27.72 9.78 11.88
C HIS A 445 26.94 9.70 10.57
N TYR A 446 25.88 10.51 10.39
CA TYR A 446 25.08 10.51 9.16
C TYR A 446 25.88 10.94 7.93
N TYR A 447 26.71 11.98 8.03
CA TYR A 447 27.62 12.37 6.95
C TYR A 447 28.60 11.24 6.61
N SER A 448 29.15 10.56 7.61
CA SER A 448 30.04 9.41 7.38
C SER A 448 29.32 8.27 6.66
N GLN A 449 28.05 7.98 6.99
CA GLN A 449 27.27 6.95 6.29
C GLN A 449 26.94 7.38 4.86
N LEU A 450 26.57 8.65 4.64
CA LEU A 450 26.35 9.20 3.30
C LEU A 450 27.61 9.14 2.43
N GLY A 451 28.78 9.47 3.00
CA GLY A 451 30.07 9.34 2.31
C GLY A 451 30.37 7.88 1.91
N TYR A 452 30.12 6.93 2.80
CA TYR A 452 30.26 5.49 2.50
C TYR A 452 29.33 5.04 1.37
N ILE A 453 28.06 5.48 1.40
CA ILE A 453 27.10 5.17 0.34
C ILE A 453 27.58 5.69 -1.02
N LYS A 454 28.14 6.91 -1.07
CA LYS A 454 28.66 7.49 -2.31
C LYS A 454 29.89 6.78 -2.84
N ASP A 455 30.76 6.31 -1.94
CA ASP A 455 31.92 5.49 -2.29
C ASP A 455 31.49 4.16 -2.92
N GLU A 456 30.53 3.45 -2.32
CA GLU A 456 29.96 2.20 -2.86
C GLU A 456 29.20 2.40 -4.19
N GLN A 457 28.60 3.58 -4.40
CA GLN A 457 27.97 3.95 -5.67
C GLN A 457 28.99 4.32 -6.77
N GLY A 458 30.27 4.51 -6.44
CA GLY A 458 31.29 5.01 -7.36
C GLY A 458 31.18 6.51 -7.67
N ASP A 459 30.38 7.25 -6.91
CA ASP A 459 30.09 8.68 -7.06
C ASP A 459 31.12 9.52 -6.26
N TYR A 460 32.41 9.29 -6.51
CA TYR A 460 33.52 9.83 -5.69
C TYR A 460 33.54 11.36 -5.58
N GLU A 461 33.00 12.09 -6.58
CA GLU A 461 32.92 13.55 -6.57
C GLU A 461 31.91 14.11 -5.55
N LYS A 462 31.01 13.26 -5.04
CA LYS A 462 29.99 13.62 -4.04
C LYS A 462 30.30 13.08 -2.64
N VAL A 463 31.48 12.50 -2.43
CA VAL A 463 31.94 12.08 -1.10
C VAL A 463 32.28 13.36 -0.31
N ILE A 464 31.44 13.69 0.69
CA ILE A 464 31.50 14.91 1.49
C ILE A 464 32.53 14.81 2.62
#